data_AF-A0A410PV85-F1
#
_entry.id   AF-A0A410PV85-F1
#
_cell.length_a   1.000
_cell.length_b   1.000
_cell.length_c   1.000
_cell.angle_alpha   90.00
_cell.angle_beta   90.00
_cell.angle_gamma   90.00
#
_symmetry.space_group_name_H-M   'P 1'
#
loop_
_entity.id
_entity.type
_entity.pdbx_description
1 polymer ?
#
loop_
_entity_poly.entity_id
_entity_poly.type
_entity_poly.pdbx_seq_one_letter_code
_entity_poly.pdbx_strand_id
1 'polypeptide(L)' 'MLSKEKIDRINELAKKSKSVGLTEPEREEQQTLRKEYLVQFRENFRKQLENIEFVEDVEEEVEIEVKVN' A
#
# COMPACT_ATOMS: atom_id res chain seq x y z
N MET A 1 -3.10 5.45 3.57
CA MET A 1 -1.83 5.30 2.84
C MET A 1 -1.02 6.56 3.07
N LEU A 2 0.26 6.43 3.38
CA LEU A 2 1.08 7.56 3.83
C LEU A 2 1.25 8.58 2.69
N SER A 3 1.47 9.86 3.03
CA SER A 3 1.70 10.90 2.02
C SER A 3 2.94 10.61 1.17
N LYS A 4 2.91 11.04 -0.10
CA LYS A 4 4.00 10.82 -1.05
C LYS A 4 5.33 11.38 -0.53
N GLU A 5 5.31 12.58 0.04
CA GLU A 5 6.48 13.24 0.62
C GLU A 5 7.15 12.39 1.71
N LYS A 6 6.36 11.76 2.60
CA LYS A 6 6.90 10.89 3.66
C LYS A 6 7.47 9.60 3.08
N ILE A 7 6.86 9.06 2.04
CA ILE A 7 7.38 7.87 1.33
C ILE A 7 8.71 8.20 0.65
N ASP A 8 8.79 9.34 -0.03
CA ASP A 8 10.02 9.82 -0.67
C ASP A 8 11.12 10.00 0.38
N ARG A 9 10.78 10.58 1.54
CA ARG A 9 11.70 10.72 2.66
C ARG A 9 12.21 9.37 3.20
N ILE A 10 11.33 8.36 3.34
CA ILE A 10 11.74 6.99 3.71
C ILE A 10 12.74 6.43 2.69
N ASN A 11 12.53 6.67 1.39
CA ASN A 11 13.40 6.19 0.32
C ASN A 11 14.76 6.89 0.34
N GLU A 12 14.80 8.20 0.57
CA GLU A 12 16.03 8.97 0.75
C GLU A 12 16.87 8.41 1.91
N LEU A 13 16.25 8.24 3.09
CA LEU A 13 16.90 7.68 4.27
C LEU A 13 17.36 6.23 4.02
N ALA A 14 16.59 5.43 3.28
CA ALA A 14 16.98 4.08 2.91
C ALA A 14 18.20 4.07 1.96
N LYS A 15 18.26 4.99 0.99
CA LYS A 15 19.40 5.13 0.09
C LYS A 15 20.65 5.63 0.83
N LYS A 16 20.47 6.57 1.75
CA LYS A 16 21.55 7.09 2.61
C LYS A 16 22.11 5.99 3.52
N SER A 17 21.24 5.21 4.16
CA SER A 17 21.61 4.06 4.99
C SER A 17 22.49 3.04 4.24
N LYS A 18 22.17 2.76 2.97
CA LYS A 18 22.94 1.80 2.14
C LYS A 18 24.27 2.33 1.61
N SER A 19 24.45 3.64 1.56
CA SER A 19 25.63 4.28 0.94
C SER A 19 26.62 4.74 1.99
N VAL A 20 26.24 5.76 2.75
CA VAL A 20 27.12 6.44 3.72
C VAL A 20 26.78 6.11 5.18
N GLY A 21 25.65 5.43 5.41
CA GLY A 21 25.11 5.19 6.75
C GLY A 21 24.19 6.31 7.21
N LEU A 22 23.42 6.04 8.27
CA LEU A 22 22.54 7.03 8.89
C LEU A 22 23.18 7.57 10.16
N THR A 23 22.96 8.85 10.41
CA THR A 23 23.18 9.41 11.74
C THR A 23 22.08 8.92 12.69
N GLU A 24 22.34 9.00 14.00
CA GLU A 24 21.36 8.60 15.02
C GLU A 24 19.99 9.30 14.88
N PRO A 25 19.90 10.64 14.69
CA PRO A 25 18.60 11.29 14.49
C PRO A 25 17.90 10.83 13.21
N GLU A 26 18.64 10.56 12.13
CA GLU A 26 18.06 10.05 10.89
C GLU A 26 17.55 8.61 11.02
N ARG A 27 18.19 7.81 11.87
CA ARG A 27 17.75 6.46 12.21
C ARG A 27 16.43 6.49 12.97
N GLU A 28 16.29 7.41 13.92
CA GLU A 28 15.04 7.64 14.66
C GLU A 28 13.92 8.17 13.74
N GLU A 29 14.24 9.11 12.86
CA GLU A 29 13.31 9.62 11.83
C GLU A 29 12.82 8.47 10.94
N GLN A 30 13.75 7.67 10.41
CA GLN A 30 13.42 6.53 9.55
C GLN A 30 12.54 5.50 10.27
N GLN A 31 12.84 5.18 11.54
CA GLN A 31 12.03 4.25 12.32
C GLN A 31 10.61 4.78 12.54
N THR A 32 10.47 6.06 12.85
CA THR A 32 9.17 6.71 13.09
C THR A 32 8.33 6.68 11.82
N LEU A 33 8.90 7.08 10.68
CA LEU A 33 8.23 7.07 9.39
C LEU A 33 7.82 5.65 8.95
N ARG A 34 8.68 4.64 9.20
CA ARG A 34 8.37 3.24 8.89
C ARG A 34 7.25 2.68 9.75
N LYS A 35 7.20 3.02 11.05
CA LYS A 35 6.10 2.62 11.93
C LYS A 35 4.78 3.20 11.44
N GLU A 36 4.75 4.49 11.09
CA GLU A 36 3.56 5.15 10.56
C GLU A 36 3.09 4.51 9.24
N TYR A 37 4.03 4.25 8.32
CA TYR A 37 3.74 3.55 7.07
C TYR A 37 3.10 2.17 7.32
N LEU A 38 3.67 1.36 8.21
CA LEU A 38 3.19 0.02 8.49
C LEU A 38 1.78 0.00 9.09
N VAL A 39 1.45 0.95 9.96
CA VAL A 39 0.10 1.07 10.53
C VAL A 39 -0.91 1.30 9.40
N GLN A 40 -0.68 2.33 8.57
CA GLN A 40 -1.59 2.64 7.47
C GLN A 40 -1.64 1.56 6.40
N PHE A 41 -0.52 0.89 6.15
CA PHE A 41 -0.44 -0.23 5.21
C PHE A 41 -1.29 -1.40 5.71
N ARG A 42 -1.20 -1.77 6.99
CA ARG A 42 -1.99 -2.87 7.57
C ARG A 42 -3.49 -2.57 7.55
N GLU A 43 -3.89 -1.34 7.85
CA GLU A 43 -5.29 -0.92 7.76
C GLU A 43 -5.83 -1.04 6.34
N ASN A 44 -5.07 -0.53 5.36
CA ASN A 44 -5.43 -0.64 3.95
C ASN A 44 -5.47 -2.09 3.47
N PHE A 45 -4.50 -2.91 3.90
CA PHE A 45 -4.42 -4.31 3.52
C PHE A 45 -5.59 -5.12 4.10
N ARG A 46 -6.00 -4.86 5.36
CA ARG A 46 -7.20 -5.47 5.94
C ARG A 46 -8.44 -5.14 5.12
N LYS A 47 -8.63 -3.87 4.74
CA LYS A 47 -9.75 -3.48 3.87
C LYS A 47 -9.73 -4.21 2.53
N GLN A 48 -8.55 -4.40 1.93
CA GLN A 48 -8.45 -5.17 0.69
C GLN A 48 -8.86 -6.63 0.89
N LEU A 49 -8.46 -7.27 1.99
CA LEU A 49 -8.85 -8.64 2.32
C LEU A 49 -10.37 -8.78 2.55
N GLU A 50 -11.00 -7.79 3.19
CA GLU A 50 -12.45 -7.76 3.42
C GLU A 50 -13.26 -7.65 2.10
N ASN A 51 -12.66 -7.15 1.03
CA ASN A 51 -13.29 -7.05 -0.30
C ASN A 51 -12.93 -8.24 -1.22
N ILE A 52 -12.28 -9.29 -0.70
CA ILE A 52 -12.04 -10.51 -1.50
C ILE A 52 -13.32 -11.34 -1.47
N GLU A 53 -13.92 -11.51 -2.65
CA GLU A 53 -15.10 -12.35 -2.87
C GLU A 53 -14.71 -13.61 -3.67
N PHE A 54 -15.40 -14.72 -3.41
CA PHE A 54 -15.22 -15.94 -4.18
C PHE A 54 -15.99 -15.84 -5.49
N VAL A 55 -15.31 -16.10 -6.60
CA VAL A 55 -15.87 -15.99 -7.96
C VAL A 55 -17.02 -16.97 -8.19
N GLU A 56 -17.12 -18.04 -7.39
CA GLU A 56 -18.21 -19.03 -7.46
C GLU A 56 -19.57 -18.50 -6.99
N ASP A 57 -19.61 -17.38 -6.24
CA ASP A 57 -20.86 -16.75 -5.79
C ASP A 57 -21.37 -15.65 -6.75
N VAL A 58 -20.66 -15.41 -7.85
CA VAL A 58 -21.04 -14.41 -8.86
C VAL A 58 -21.92 -15.08 -9.92
N GLU A 59 -23.23 -15.14 -9.67
CA GLU A 59 -24.21 -15.39 -10.74
C GLU A 59 -24.16 -14.19 -11.70
N GLU A 60 -23.34 -14.27 -12.75
CA GLU A 60 -23.39 -13.30 -13.85
C GLU A 60 -24.76 -13.40 -14.53
N GLU A 61 -25.65 -12.44 -14.23
CA GLU A 61 -26.82 -12.15 -15.05
C GLU A 61 -26.33 -11.60 -16.39
N VAL A 62 -25.98 -12.50 -17.32
CA VAL A 62 -25.59 -12.13 -18.68
C VAL A 62 -26.85 -11.72 -19.43
N GLU A 63 -27.16 -10.42 -19.44
CA GLU A 63 -28.21 -9.85 -20.28
C GLU A 63 -27.73 -9.88 -21.75
N ILE A 64 -28.12 -10.92 -22.50
CA ILE A 64 -27.78 -11.05 -23.91
C ILE A 64 -28.67 -10.08 -24.71
N GLU A 65 -28.13 -8.93 -25.11
CA GLU A 65 -28.74 -8.09 -26.16
C GLU A 65 -28.66 -8.82 -27.52
N VAL A 66 -29.72 -9.55 -27.87
CA VAL A 66 -29.87 -10.13 -29.21
C VAL A 66 -30.20 -9.01 -30.20
N LYS A 67 -29.17 -8.49 -30.89
CA LYS A 67 -29.36 -7.62 -32.06
C LYS A 67 -29.84 -8.48 -33.23
N VAL A 68 -31.14 -8.44 -33.50
CA VAL A 68 -31.75 -8.97 -34.73
C VAL A 68 -31.42 -8.00 -35.86
N ASN A 69 -30.72 -8.50 -36.87
CA ASN A 69 -30.39 -7.79 -38.11
C ASN A 69 -31.60 -7.74 -39.05
#